data_AF-A0A0N1ATP3-F1
#
_entry.id   AF-A0A0N1ATP3-F1
#
_cell.length_a   1.000
_cell.length_b   1.000
_cell.length_c   1.000
_cell.angle_alpha   90.00
_cell.angle_beta   90.00
_cell.angle_gamma   90.00
#
_symmetry.space_group_name_H-M   'P 1'
#
loop_
_entity.id
_entity.type
_entity.pdbx_description
1 polymer ?
#
loop_
_entity_poly.entity_id
_entity_poly.type
_entity_poly.pdbx_seq_one_letter_code
_entity_poly.pdbx_strand_id
1 'polypeptide(L)'
;LAGVAPGTPAELAYWRLGGGETPGKAANPLGKADTADHVDAVMTRALALTDAYLLGKRPFVPKLRPAWAWQDYDHLARVAEWENRR
;
A
#
# COMPACT_ATOMS: atom_id res chain seq x y z
N LEU A 1 13.35 -10.58 -24.79
CA LEU A 1 13.93 -11.16 -23.55
C LEU A 1 13.02 -12.29 -23.13
N ALA A 2 13.52 -13.53 -23.04
CA ALA A 2 12.75 -14.61 -22.44
C ALA A 2 12.54 -14.27 -20.96
N GLY A 3 11.29 -14.29 -20.50
CA GLY A 3 10.95 -13.92 -19.13
C GLY A 3 11.50 -14.94 -18.12
N VAL A 4 11.87 -14.47 -16.94
CA VAL A 4 12.20 -15.34 -15.80
C VAL A 4 10.90 -15.99 -15.32
N ALA A 5 10.93 -17.30 -15.09
CA ALA A 5 9.78 -18.01 -14.52
C ALA A 5 9.46 -17.49 -13.11
N PRO A 6 8.17 -17.40 -12.72
CA PRO A 6 7.81 -16.98 -11.37
C PRO A 6 8.38 -17.97 -10.34
N GLY A 7 8.86 -17.43 -9.22
CA GLY A 7 9.34 -18.21 -8.07
C GLY A 7 8.42 -18.06 -6.85
N THR A 8 8.65 -18.88 -5.83
CA THR A 8 7.95 -18.78 -4.54
C THR A 8 8.59 -17.70 -3.67
N PRO A 9 7.82 -16.73 -3.13
CA PRO A 9 8.35 -15.73 -2.20
C PRO A 9 8.89 -16.39 -0.92
N ALA A 10 10.16 -16.14 -0.59
CA ALA A 10 10.80 -16.73 0.57
C ALA A 10 10.66 -15.85 1.83
N GLU A 11 10.94 -14.55 1.72
CA GLU A 11 10.93 -13.61 2.83
C GLU A 11 10.48 -12.22 2.38
N LEU A 12 9.74 -11.53 3.26
CA LEU A 12 9.54 -10.10 3.19
C LEU A 12 10.38 -9.45 4.29
N ALA A 13 11.26 -8.51 3.93
CA ALA A 13 12.14 -7.85 4.88
C ALA A 13 12.06 -6.32 4.74
N TYR A 14 11.92 -5.64 5.88
CA TYR A 14 12.04 -4.19 5.97
C TYR A 14 13.47 -3.81 6.35
N TRP A 15 14.09 -2.97 5.52
CA TRP A 15 15.48 -2.53 5.70
C TRP A 15 15.52 -1.04 5.98
N ARG A 16 15.99 -0.67 7.17
CA ARG A 16 16.35 0.70 7.52
C ARG A 16 17.85 0.88 7.36
N LEU A 17 18.27 1.74 6.44
CA LEU A 17 19.67 2.09 6.24
C LEU A 17 20.02 3.33 7.09
N GLY A 18 21.09 3.23 7.90
CA GLY A 18 21.41 4.22 8.93
C GLY A 18 22.34 5.34 8.50
N GLY A 19 23.16 5.15 7.45
CA GLY A 19 24.09 6.15 6.88
C GLY A 19 25.19 6.68 7.81
N GLY A 20 25.11 6.44 9.12
CA GLY A 20 26.06 6.90 10.15
C GLY A 20 26.70 5.76 10.94
N GLU A 21 27.28 6.10 12.10
CA GLU A 21 28.06 5.17 12.94
C GLU A 21 27.25 3.95 13.42
N THR A 22 25.96 4.12 13.68
CA THR A 22 25.09 2.99 14.05
C THR A 22 24.65 2.22 12.81
N PRO A 23 24.85 0.88 12.77
CA PRO A 23 24.35 0.04 11.69
C PRO A 23 22.85 0.19 11.47
N GLY A 24 22.44 0.00 10.21
CA GLY A 24 21.03 -0.14 9.87
C GLY A 24 20.35 -1.33 10.55
N LYS A 25 19.04 -1.47 10.35
CA LYS A 25 18.25 -2.56 10.93
C LYS A 25 17.45 -3.26 9.85
N ALA A 26 17.49 -4.60 9.84
CA ALA A 26 16.52 -5.43 9.14
C ALA A 26 15.45 -5.92 10.12
N ALA A 27 14.21 -6.00 9.66
CA ALA A 27 13.10 -6.57 10.41
C ALA A 27 12.20 -7.38 9.48
N ASN A 28 11.72 -8.53 9.94
CA ASN A 28 10.67 -9.27 9.26
C ASN A 28 9.31 -8.73 9.74
N PRO A 29 8.54 -8.03 8.88
CA PRO A 29 7.25 -7.47 9.24
C PRO A 29 6.15 -8.53 9.40
N LEU A 30 6.35 -9.74 8.86
CA LEU A 30 5.38 -10.84 8.92
C LEU A 30 5.50 -11.68 10.20
N GLY A 31 6.59 -11.52 10.95
CA GLY A 31 6.83 -12.27 12.18
C GLY A 31 6.85 -13.79 11.91
N LYS A 32 5.80 -14.50 12.33
CA LYS A 32 5.64 -15.96 12.14
C LYS A 32 4.72 -16.34 10.98
N ALA A 33 4.11 -15.37 10.30
CA ALA A 33 3.25 -15.67 9.16
C ALA A 33 4.08 -16.16 7.96
N ASP A 34 3.49 -17.06 7.16
CA ASP A 34 4.11 -17.53 5.92
C ASP A 34 4.12 -16.42 4.86
N THR A 35 5.26 -16.26 4.19
CA THR A 35 5.46 -15.19 3.19
C THR A 35 4.62 -15.43 1.94
N ALA A 36 4.56 -16.67 1.44
CA ALA A 36 3.83 -16.98 0.22
C ALA A 36 2.32 -16.80 0.43
N ASP A 37 1.79 -17.32 1.53
CA ASP A 37 0.38 -17.15 1.91
C ASP A 37 0.02 -15.67 2.07
N HIS A 38 0.91 -14.88 2.69
CA HIS A 38 0.69 -13.45 2.86
C HIS A 38 0.65 -12.71 1.50
N VAL A 39 1.58 -13.01 0.60
CA VAL A 39 1.64 -12.41 -0.74
C VAL A 39 0.38 -12.75 -1.54
N ASP A 40 -0.06 -14.01 -1.51
CA ASP A 40 -1.26 -14.45 -2.22
C ASP A 40 -2.53 -13.78 -1.68
N ALA A 41 -2.64 -13.65 -0.35
CA ALA A 41 -3.76 -12.95 0.29
C ALA A 41 -3.80 -11.46 -0.09
N VAL A 42 -2.64 -10.79 -0.09
CA VAL A 42 -2.55 -9.38 -0.49
C VAL A 42 -2.87 -9.22 -1.97
N MET A 43 -2.35 -10.09 -2.84
CA MET A 43 -2.62 -10.04 -4.28
C MET A 43 -4.11 -10.23 -4.58
N THR A 44 -4.73 -11.22 -3.93
CA THR A 44 -6.18 -11.48 -4.05
C THR A 44 -6.99 -10.24 -3.68
N ARG A 45 -6.64 -9.58 -2.57
CA ARG A 45 -7.32 -8.35 -2.13
C ARG A 45 -7.08 -7.18 -3.09
N ALA A 46 -5.85 -7.02 -3.59
CA ALA A 46 -5.50 -5.96 -4.53
C ALA A 46 -6.26 -6.09 -5.85
N LEU A 47 -6.36 -7.32 -6.38
CA LEU A 47 -7.13 -7.62 -7.59
C LEU A 47 -8.62 -7.35 -7.38
N ALA A 48 -9.19 -7.77 -6.25
CA ALA A 48 -10.61 -7.52 -5.94
C ALA A 48 -10.92 -6.01 -5.81
N LEU A 49 -10.01 -5.22 -5.21
CA LEU A 49 -10.16 -3.77 -5.13
C LEU A 49 -10.04 -3.10 -6.49
N THR A 50 -9.08 -3.53 -7.30
CA THR A 50 -8.87 -3.05 -8.67
C THR A 50 -10.11 -3.33 -9.53
N ASP A 51 -10.63 -4.55 -9.46
CA ASP A 51 -11.82 -4.94 -10.19
C ASP A 51 -13.05 -4.13 -9.75
N ALA A 52 -13.23 -3.92 -8.44
CA ALA A 52 -14.39 -3.17 -7.96
C ALA A 52 -14.35 -1.67 -8.36
N TYR A 53 -13.22 -1.01 -8.12
CA TYR A 53 -13.11 0.45 -8.14
C TYR A 53 -12.50 1.04 -9.42
N LEU A 54 -11.55 0.34 -10.06
CA LEU A 54 -10.85 0.84 -11.24
C LEU A 54 -11.45 0.30 -12.54
N LEU A 55 -11.71 -1.01 -12.59
CA LEU A 55 -12.25 -1.67 -13.79
C LEU A 55 -13.78 -1.80 -13.74
N GLY A 56 -14.35 -1.79 -12.54
CA GLY A 56 -15.78 -1.93 -12.28
C GLY A 56 -16.52 -0.61 -12.24
N LYS A 57 -17.74 -0.67 -11.69
CA LYS A 57 -18.66 0.48 -11.60
C LYS A 57 -18.78 1.07 -10.19
N ARG A 58 -17.99 0.58 -9.22
CA ARG A 58 -18.08 1.09 -7.85
C ARG A 58 -17.51 2.51 -7.81
N PRO A 59 -18.28 3.51 -7.38
CA PRO A 59 -17.77 4.87 -7.30
C PRO A 59 -16.75 5.00 -6.16
N PHE A 60 -15.75 5.86 -6.36
CA PHE A 60 -14.96 6.41 -5.25
C PHE A 60 -15.84 7.39 -4.48
N VAL A 61 -16.20 7.04 -3.24
CA VAL A 61 -17.05 7.92 -2.42
C VAL A 61 -16.19 9.07 -1.88
N PRO A 62 -16.49 10.33 -2.23
CA PRO A 62 -15.74 11.46 -1.71
C PRO A 62 -15.96 11.61 -0.21
N LYS A 63 -14.93 12.04 0.51
CA LYS A 63 -15.03 12.39 1.92
C LYS A 63 -15.82 13.70 2.06
N LEU A 64 -17.12 13.61 2.33
CA LEU A 64 -18.03 14.77 2.39
C LEU A 64 -17.71 15.74 3.54
N ARG A 65 -17.07 15.25 4.60
CA ARG A 65 -16.62 16.06 5.74
C ARG A 65 -15.17 15.66 6.03
N PRO A 66 -14.17 16.31 5.41
CA PRO A 66 -12.80 16.15 5.85
C PRO A 66 -12.74 16.60 7.30
N ALA A 67 -12.65 15.66 8.24
CA ALA A 67 -12.41 15.99 9.63
C ALA A 67 -11.05 16.70 9.75
N TRP A 68 -10.85 17.50 10.80
CA TRP A 68 -9.55 18.13 11.08
C TRP A 68 -8.40 17.14 11.34
N ALA A 69 -8.68 15.84 11.35
CA ALA A 69 -7.69 14.78 11.38
C ALA A 69 -7.36 14.34 9.95
N TRP A 70 -6.29 14.93 9.40
CA TRP A 70 -5.67 14.49 8.16
C TRP A 70 -5.23 13.02 8.31
N GLN A 71 -5.71 12.14 7.44
CA GLN A 71 -5.29 10.74 7.37
C GLN A 71 -4.26 10.55 6.25
N ASP A 72 -3.53 9.44 6.30
CA ASP A 72 -2.40 9.15 5.40
C ASP A 72 -2.74 9.29 3.91
N TYR A 73 -4.01 9.12 3.51
CA TYR A 73 -4.45 9.20 2.11
C TYR A 73 -5.34 10.42 1.82
N ASP A 74 -5.60 11.30 2.78
CA ASP A 74 -6.42 12.51 2.55
C ASP A 74 -5.73 13.49 1.57
N HIS A 75 -4.40 13.38 1.39
CA HIS A 75 -3.66 14.11 0.37
C HIS A 75 -4.02 13.70 -1.07
N LEU A 76 -4.59 12.51 -1.28
CA LEU A 76 -5.09 12.06 -2.58
C LEU A 76 -6.47 12.65 -2.89
N ALA A 77 -7.21 13.07 -1.87
CA ALA A 77 -8.42 13.84 -2.07
C ALA A 77 -8.01 15.26 -2.51
N ARG A 78 -8.61 15.76 -3.60
CA ARG A 78 -8.35 17.11 -4.15
C ARG A 78 -8.92 18.22 -3.24
N VAL A 79 -8.84 18.06 -1.92
CA VAL A 79 -9.40 18.93 -0.88
C VAL A 79 -8.85 20.36 -1.01
N ALA A 80 -7.55 20.49 -1.34
CA ALA A 80 -6.92 21.79 -1.57
C ALA A 80 -7.57 22.60 -2.70
N GLU A 81 -8.19 21.95 -3.69
CA GLU A 81 -8.90 22.64 -4.79
C GLU A 81 -10.29 23.15 -4.39
N TRP A 82 -10.80 22.70 -3.23
CA TRP A 82 -12.11 23.07 -2.70
C TRP A 82 -12.02 24.10 -1.57
N GLU A 83 -10.98 24.03 -0.73
CA GLU A 83 -10.82 24.94 0.43
C GLU A 83 -10.55 26.39 0.04
N ASN A 84 -9.95 26.65 -1.12
CA ASN A 84 -9.61 28.00 -1.60
C ASN A 84 -10.68 28.66 -2.48
N ARG A 85 -11.91 28.13 -2.55
CA ARG A 85 -13.04 28.74 -3.28
C ARG A 85 -13.92 29.63 -2.40
N ARG A 86 -13.31 30.46 -1.55
CA ARG A 86 -14.01 31.53 -0.84
C ARG A 86 -13.81 32.87 -1.53
#